data_AF-A0A143QGZ7-F1
#
_entry.id   AF-A0A143QGZ7-F1
#
_cell.length_a   1.000
_cell.length_b   1.000
_cell.length_c   1.000
_cell.angle_alpha   90.00
_cell.angle_beta   90.00
_cell.angle_gamma   90.00
#
_symmetry.space_group_name_H-M   'P 1'
#
loop_
_entity.id
_entity.type
_entity.pdbx_description
1 polymer ?
#
loop_
_entity_poly.entity_id
_entity_poly.type
_entity_poly.pdbx_seq_one_letter_code
_entity_poly.pdbx_strand_id
1 'polypeptide(L)'
;MAAPVVSLDALITAAREENRHAARKIAACYDFHLACIAQDAKHRQYSRYGRTEMALALSCSATVAEAYVSVGVALHTRLPLLKTAFEAGDIDLPRVTHSPTEP
;
A
#
# COMPACT_ATOMS: atom_id res chain seq x y z
N MET A 1 -40.46 7.38 -2.22
CA MET A 1 -39.04 7.25 -1.83
C MET A 1 -38.26 6.85 -3.07
N ALA A 2 -37.34 7.69 -3.54
CA ALA A 2 -36.46 7.32 -4.65
C ALA A 2 -35.53 6.20 -4.18
N ALA A 3 -35.41 5.12 -4.96
CA ALA A 3 -34.44 4.07 -4.68
C ALA A 3 -33.02 4.67 -4.69
N PRO A 4 -32.11 4.20 -3.83
CA PRO A 4 -30.72 4.66 -3.87
C PRO A 4 -30.15 4.43 -5.28
N VAL A 5 -29.50 5.47 -5.81
CA VAL A 5 -28.95 5.52 -7.19
C VAL A 5 -27.80 4.52 -7.39
N VAL A 6 -27.28 3.94 -6.31
CA VAL A 6 -26.21 2.93 -6.30
C VAL A 6 -26.65 1.75 -5.44
N SER A 7 -26.57 0.53 -5.99
CA SER A 7 -26.84 -0.70 -5.25
C SER A 7 -25.67 -1.06 -4.33
N LEU A 8 -25.94 -1.84 -3.28
CA LEU A 8 -24.89 -2.33 -2.39
C LEU A 8 -23.82 -3.15 -3.15
N ASP A 9 -24.23 -3.94 -4.16
CA ASP A 9 -23.31 -4.72 -4.99
C ASP A 9 -22.35 -3.84 -5.81
N ALA A 10 -22.85 -2.72 -6.34
CA ALA A 10 -22.02 -1.76 -7.06
C ALA A 10 -21.00 -1.10 -6.13
N LEU A 11 -21.41 -0.77 -4.89
CA LEU A 11 -20.50 -0.23 -3.88
C LEU A 11 -19.41 -1.25 -3.49
N ILE A 12 -19.79 -2.52 -3.25
CA ILE A 12 -18.83 -3.59 -2.92
C ILE A 12 -17.83 -3.80 -4.07
N THR A 13 -18.30 -3.78 -5.31
CA THR A 13 -17.44 -3.94 -6.49
C THR A 13 -16.42 -2.80 -6.57
N ALA A 14 -16.85 -1.55 -6.42
CA ALA A 14 -15.99 -0.38 -6.42
C ALA A 14 -14.94 -0.44 -5.29
N ALA A 15 -15.36 -0.83 -4.06
CA ALA A 15 -14.43 -0.97 -2.93
C ALA A 15 -13.36 -2.04 -3.20
N ARG A 16 -13.74 -3.19 -3.77
CA ARG A 16 -12.77 -4.23 -4.14
C ARG A 16 -11.79 -3.76 -5.21
N GLU A 17 -12.24 -2.97 -6.18
CA GLU A 17 -11.38 -2.37 -7.20
C GLU A 17 -10.37 -1.39 -6.58
N GLU A 18 -10.84 -0.49 -5.72
CA GLU A 18 -10.00 0.43 -4.98
C GLU A 18 -8.94 -0.32 -4.16
N ASN A 19 -9.33 -1.38 -3.45
CA ASN A 19 -8.41 -2.21 -2.68
C ASN A 19 -7.32 -2.85 -3.55
N ARG A 20 -7.68 -3.37 -4.73
CA ARG A 20 -6.70 -3.91 -5.68
C ARG A 20 -5.73 -2.85 -6.20
N HIS A 21 -6.22 -1.63 -6.46
CA HIS A 21 -5.37 -0.52 -6.84
C HIS A 21 -4.44 -0.09 -5.71
N ALA A 22 -4.93 -0.06 -4.47
CA ALA A 22 -4.12 0.19 -3.29
C ALA A 22 -3.04 -0.88 -3.11
N ALA A 23 -3.37 -2.16 -3.28
CA ALA A 23 -2.40 -3.26 -3.20
C ALA A 23 -1.28 -3.11 -4.25
N ARG A 24 -1.63 -2.80 -5.50
CA ARG A 24 -0.64 -2.52 -6.57
C ARG A 24 0.26 -1.34 -6.23
N LYS A 25 -0.30 -0.25 -5.68
CA LYS A 25 0.47 0.92 -5.24
C LYS A 25 1.49 0.51 -4.15
N ILE A 26 1.06 -0.25 -3.15
CA ILE A 26 1.94 -0.70 -2.07
C ILE A 26 3.05 -1.64 -2.57
N ALA A 27 2.73 -2.57 -3.48
CA ALA A 27 3.73 -3.43 -4.11
C ALA A 27 4.77 -2.61 -4.88
N ALA A 28 4.34 -1.63 -5.68
CA ALA A 28 5.27 -0.74 -6.40
C ALA A 28 6.15 0.10 -5.46
N CYS A 29 5.61 0.56 -4.32
CA CYS A 29 6.40 1.25 -3.30
C CYS A 29 7.49 0.32 -2.70
N TYR A 30 7.14 -0.94 -2.44
CA TYR A 30 8.08 -1.95 -1.97
C TYR A 30 9.18 -2.24 -2.98
N ASP A 31 8.83 -2.46 -4.25
CA ASP A 31 9.80 -2.75 -5.31
C ASP A 31 10.78 -1.57 -5.51
N PHE A 32 10.25 -0.35 -5.52
CA PHE A 32 11.07 0.85 -5.58
C PHE A 32 12.01 0.97 -4.37
N HIS A 33 11.51 0.66 -3.17
CA HIS A 33 12.33 0.65 -1.96
C HIS A 33 13.49 -0.38 -2.05
N LEU A 34 13.23 -1.58 -2.58
CA LEU A 34 14.29 -2.58 -2.82
C LEU A 34 15.33 -2.07 -3.83
N ALA A 35 14.88 -1.44 -4.92
CA ALA A 35 15.78 -0.82 -5.89
C ALA A 35 16.64 0.27 -5.24
N CYS A 36 16.06 1.08 -4.36
CA CYS A 36 16.80 2.09 -3.62
C CYS A 36 17.85 1.46 -2.68
N ILE A 37 17.54 0.39 -1.95
CA ILE A 37 18.51 -0.31 -1.10
C ILE A 37 19.68 -0.85 -1.93
N ALA A 38 19.38 -1.47 -3.07
CA ALA A 38 20.42 -2.02 -3.96
C ALA A 38 21.38 -0.92 -4.46
N GLN A 39 20.86 0.28 -4.76
CA GLN A 39 21.67 1.43 -5.15
C GLN A 39 22.38 2.09 -3.95
N ASP A 40 21.76 2.08 -2.77
CA ASP A 40 22.34 2.64 -1.54
C ASP A 40 23.58 1.87 -1.09
N ALA A 41 23.58 0.54 -1.25
CA ALA A 41 24.78 -0.28 -1.05
C ALA A 41 25.98 0.20 -1.89
N LYS A 42 25.71 0.84 -3.04
CA LYS A 42 26.71 1.38 -3.96
C LYS A 42 27.04 2.86 -3.72
N HIS A 43 26.07 3.67 -3.27
CA HIS A 43 26.18 5.14 -3.24
C HIS A 43 25.92 5.80 -1.85
N ARG A 44 25.64 5.01 -0.80
CA ARG A 44 25.50 5.38 0.64
C ARG A 44 24.54 6.51 1.03
N GLN A 45 23.74 7.06 0.11
CA GLN A 45 22.77 8.13 0.41
C GLN A 45 21.40 7.93 -0.25
N TYR A 46 21.25 6.92 -1.12
CA TYR A 46 20.12 6.79 -2.03
C TYR A 46 18.82 6.39 -1.33
N SER A 47 18.91 5.67 -0.20
CA SER A 47 17.73 5.27 0.59
C SER A 47 16.96 6.44 1.20
N ARG A 48 17.64 7.56 1.50
CA ARG A 48 17.01 8.79 1.98
C ARG A 48 16.37 9.58 0.84
N TYR A 49 17.06 9.67 -0.31
CA TYR A 49 16.53 10.34 -1.50
C TYR A 49 15.31 9.62 -2.07
N GLY A 50 15.34 8.28 -2.13
CA GLY A 50 14.23 7.49 -2.66
C GLY A 50 12.90 7.71 -1.92
N ARG A 51 12.93 7.87 -0.59
CA ARG A 51 11.70 8.20 0.17
C ARG A 51 11.12 9.57 -0.21
N THR A 52 11.98 10.57 -0.42
CA THR A 52 11.55 11.90 -0.86
C THR A 52 11.01 11.87 -2.28
N GLU A 53 11.66 11.14 -3.20
CA GLU A 53 11.18 10.96 -4.58
C GLU A 53 9.81 10.26 -4.61
N MET A 54 9.64 9.21 -3.82
CA MET A 54 8.36 8.52 -3.69
C MET A 54 7.26 9.44 -3.14
N ALA A 55 7.56 10.21 -2.10
CA ALA A 55 6.61 11.16 -1.51
C ALA A 55 6.15 12.22 -2.54
N LEU A 56 7.08 12.76 -3.33
CA LEU A 56 6.78 13.70 -4.40
C LEU A 56 5.93 13.05 -5.51
N ALA A 57 6.31 11.86 -5.98
CA ALA A 57 5.60 11.14 -7.04
C ALA A 57 4.16 10.78 -6.65
N LEU A 58 3.93 10.47 -5.38
CA LEU A 58 2.60 10.13 -4.85
C LEU A 58 1.84 11.33 -4.28
N SER A 59 2.41 12.54 -4.35
CA SER A 59 1.82 13.76 -3.76
C SER A 59 1.44 13.57 -2.29
N CYS A 60 2.32 12.95 -1.50
CA CYS A 60 2.12 12.70 -0.08
C CYS A 60 3.32 13.14 0.76
N SER A 61 3.21 13.06 2.09
CA SER A 61 4.36 13.35 2.96
C SER A 61 5.36 12.20 2.98
N ALA A 62 6.62 12.49 3.33
CA ALA A 62 7.64 11.47 3.53
C ALA A 62 7.21 10.41 4.56
N THR A 63 6.48 10.80 5.60
CA THR A 63 5.90 9.89 6.60
C THR A 63 4.90 8.92 5.98
N VAL A 64 4.03 9.39 5.07
CA VAL A 64 3.05 8.52 4.38
C VAL A 64 3.77 7.56 3.42
N ALA A 65 4.77 8.04 2.68
CA ALA A 65 5.58 7.19 1.80
C ALA A 65 6.31 6.09 2.61
N GLU A 66 6.89 6.44 3.77
CA GLU A 66 7.54 5.49 4.67
C GLU A 66 6.55 4.46 5.23
N ALA A 67 5.33 4.86 5.56
CA ALA A 67 4.28 3.94 5.98
C ALA A 67 3.92 2.95 4.86
N TYR A 68 3.77 3.41 3.62
CA TYR A 68 3.51 2.53 2.47
C TYR A 68 4.62 1.50 2.25
N VAL A 69 5.88 1.93 2.34
CA VAL A 69 7.03 1.01 2.28
C VAL A 69 6.98 0.00 3.42
N SER A 70 6.72 0.44 4.66
CA SER A 70 6.66 -0.42 5.84
C SER A 70 5.59 -1.50 5.72
N VAL A 71 4.42 -1.15 5.18
CA VAL A 71 3.35 -2.10 4.86
C VAL A 71 3.81 -3.09 3.79
N GLY A 72 4.38 -2.59 2.70
CA GLY A 72 4.88 -3.43 1.60
C GLY A 72 5.91 -4.45 2.08
N VAL A 73 6.86 -4.02 2.92
CA VAL A 73 7.83 -4.92 3.58
C VAL A 73 7.10 -5.96 4.43
N ALA A 74 6.14 -5.56 5.26
CA ALA A 74 5.41 -6.49 6.11
C ALA A 74 4.65 -7.57 5.31
N LEU A 75 3.95 -7.16 4.25
CA LEU A 75 3.21 -8.06 3.36
C LEU A 75 4.13 -9.08 2.68
N HIS A 76 5.31 -8.67 2.23
CA HIS A 76 6.24 -9.55 1.52
C HIS A 76 7.10 -10.43 2.44
N THR A 77 7.29 -10.06 3.71
CA THR A 77 8.22 -10.77 4.61
C THR A 77 7.54 -11.57 5.71
N ARG A 78 6.37 -11.13 6.20
CA ARG A 78 5.76 -11.66 7.42
C ARG A 78 4.25 -11.88 7.36
N LEU A 79 3.55 -11.32 6.38
CA LEU A 79 2.08 -11.38 6.27
C LEU A 79 1.58 -11.85 4.89
N PRO A 80 2.02 -13.02 4.37
CA PRO A 80 1.70 -13.47 3.00
C PRO A 80 0.20 -13.76 2.78
N LEU A 81 -0.53 -14.16 3.82
CA LEU A 81 -1.98 -14.38 3.72
C LEU A 81 -2.74 -13.06 3.57
N LEU A 82 -2.36 -12.03 4.34
CA LEU A 82 -2.94 -10.69 4.20
C LEU A 82 -2.55 -10.09 2.85
N LYS A 83 -1.33 -10.33 2.36
CA LYS A 83 -0.91 -9.92 1.01
C LYS A 83 -1.86 -10.46 -0.05
N THR A 84 -2.13 -11.77 -0.01
CA THR A 84 -3.01 -12.44 -0.97
C THR A 84 -4.43 -11.88 -0.90
N ALA A 85 -4.99 -11.69 0.30
CA ALA A 85 -6.33 -11.12 0.49
C ALA A 85 -6.41 -9.66 0.01
N PHE A 86 -5.36 -8.87 0.24
CA PHE A 86 -5.30 -7.47 -0.21
C PHE A 86 -5.20 -7.37 -1.72
N GLU A 87 -4.37 -8.22 -2.35
CA GLU A 87 -4.22 -8.31 -3.81
C GLU A 87 -5.52 -8.77 -4.50
N ALA A 88 -6.34 -9.58 -3.83
CA ALA A 88 -7.68 -9.97 -4.29
C ALA A 88 -8.74 -8.87 -4.09
N GLY A 89 -8.43 -7.84 -3.31
CA GLY A 89 -9.31 -6.74 -2.94
C GLY A 89 -10.28 -7.06 -1.79
N ASP A 90 -10.09 -8.18 -1.09
CA ASP A 90 -10.97 -8.66 -0.02
C ASP A 90 -10.80 -7.87 1.29
N ILE A 91 -9.64 -7.23 1.47
CA ILE A 91 -9.34 -6.32 2.59
C ILE A 91 -8.83 -4.99 2.04
N ASP A 92 -9.09 -3.92 2.79
CA ASP A 92 -8.65 -2.57 2.45
C ASP A 92 -7.30 -2.24 3.10
N LEU A 93 -6.69 -1.14 2.64
CA LEU A 93 -5.39 -0.71 3.16
C LEU A 93 -5.42 -0.43 4.68
N PRO A 94 -6.44 0.23 5.26
CA PRO A 94 -6.53 0.41 6.72
C PRO A 94 -6.49 -0.89 7.52
N ARG A 95 -7.15 -1.96 7.06
CA ARG A 95 -7.11 -3.27 7.73
C ARG A 95 -5.78 -4.01 7.55
N VAL A 96 -5.01 -3.67 6.51
CA VAL A 96 -3.65 -4.15 6.35
C VAL A 96 -2.68 -3.39 7.28
N THR A 97 -2.89 -2.09 7.47
CA THR A 97 -2.03 -1.23 8.33
C THR A 97 -2.32 -1.38 9.81
N HIS A 98 -3.56 -1.70 10.17
CA HIS A 98 -4.00 -1.92 11.55
C HIS A 98 -4.44 -3.38 11.72
N SER A 99 -3.59 -4.19 12.36
CA SER A 99 -4.05 -5.46 12.93
C SER A 99 -5.24 -5.18 13.86
N PRO A 100 -6.32 -5.99 13.89
CA PRO A 100 -7.40 -5.88 14.87
C PRO A 100 -6.88 -6.32 16.25
N THR A 101 -5.95 -5.56 16.79
CA THR A 101 -5.38 -5.70 18.12
C THR A 101 -4.97 -4.31 18.57
N GLU A 102 -5.96 -3.46 18.83
CA GLU A 102 -5.91 -2.49 19.91
C GLU A 102 -7.37 -2.18 20.32
N PRO A 103 -7.72 -2.30 21.61
CA PRO A 103 -9.05 -2.00 22.13
C PRO A 103 -9.41 -0.51 22.07
#